data_AF-A0A1C5FL01-F1
#
_entry.id   AF-A0A1C5FL01-F1
#
_cell.length_a   1.000
_cell.length_b   1.000
_cell.length_c   1.000
_cell.angle_alpha   90.00
_cell.angle_beta   90.00
_cell.angle_gamma   90.00
#
_symmetry.space_group_name_H-M   'P 1'
#
loop_
_entity.id
_entity.type
_entity.pdbx_description
1 polymer ?
#
loop_
_entity_poly.entity_id
_entity_poly.type
_entity_poly.pdbx_seq_one_letter_code
_entity_poly.pdbx_strand_id
1 'polypeptide(L)'
;REYEDPADRRFHAQPVACHACGPRLSLITGGPGSAAAPRLFGEEALARARRLLAAGAVVAVKGLGGYHLACDASDATAVRLLRARKNRGGKPFAVMARSLETAERLACVGPAERALLTGRRRPVVLLRRREGGGSLVADGVAPGSPDLGVLLPYTPLHHLLLGLPGDPAGPSVLVMTSGNRSGEPIVTDDKDALTRLGALADAWLTHDRPVHVPCDDSVVRICAGQELPVRRSRGYAPLPIALPVPVEPALAVGGDLKNTFCVAEGGYAWLSAHVGDMDDLATLTAFEAAVGHLTELTSVAPEVLIADRHPGYRSGQWAERHARGRPVRRVQHHHAHVAATMAEHGLDGSAPVIGVAFDGTGYGDDGAVWGGEVLLADYDGFRRFGRLSYVPLPGGDAAVRNPYRMALSHLRAAGVRWSEALPCVAACAPGERRLLERLLDRSVVCVPTSSMGRLFDAIASLAGLCHRVEYEAQAAMALESAAVAAGGPADGYRFALLPGRPADGA
;
A
#
# COMPACT_ATOMS: atom_id res chain seq x y z
N ARG A 1 30.16 15.73 26.39
CA ARG A 1 29.49 16.93 26.98
C ARG A 1 27.98 16.76 26.97
N GLU A 2 27.21 17.23 25.98
CA GLU A 2 25.71 17.11 26.02
C GLU A 2 25.22 15.66 26.20
N TYR A 3 25.88 14.67 25.59
CA TYR A 3 25.51 13.25 25.71
C TYR A 3 25.63 12.69 27.14
N GLU A 4 26.57 13.22 27.94
CA GLU A 4 26.91 12.71 29.27
C GLU A 4 26.26 13.53 30.39
N ASP A 5 25.63 14.65 30.06
CA ASP A 5 25.04 15.58 31.03
C ASP A 5 23.57 15.21 31.30
N PRO A 6 23.20 14.71 32.49
CA PRO A 6 21.82 14.35 32.82
C PRO A 6 20.83 15.53 32.79
N ALA A 7 21.33 16.77 32.85
CA ALA A 7 20.50 17.97 32.73
C ALA A 7 20.26 18.40 31.27
N ASP A 8 20.99 17.85 30.29
CA ASP A 8 20.76 18.12 28.88
C ASP A 8 19.67 17.20 28.33
N ARG A 9 18.78 17.76 27.50
CA ARG A 9 17.75 16.98 26.78
C ARG A 9 18.32 15.88 25.87
N ARG A 10 19.62 15.95 25.54
CA ARG A 10 20.37 15.01 24.69
C ARG A 10 21.15 13.97 25.50
N PHE A 11 20.98 13.94 26.82
CA PHE A 11 21.52 12.90 27.66
C PHE A 11 21.19 11.50 27.10
N HIS A 12 22.22 10.68 26.86
CA HIS A 12 22.11 9.34 26.29
C HIS A 12 21.33 9.24 24.95
N ALA A 13 21.19 10.34 24.22
CA ALA A 13 20.64 10.31 22.87
C ALA A 13 21.65 9.67 21.91
N GLN A 14 21.54 8.36 21.69
CA GLN A 14 22.42 7.58 20.80
C GLN A 14 22.65 8.23 19.41
N PRO A 15 21.64 8.84 18.74
CA PRO A 15 21.85 9.46 17.44
C PRO A 15 22.27 10.95 17.51
N VAL A 16 22.76 11.45 18.66
CA VAL A 16 23.15 12.85 18.81
C VAL A 16 24.30 13.23 17.87
N ALA A 17 24.19 14.37 17.21
CA ALA A 17 25.16 14.86 16.25
C ALA A 17 25.10 16.39 16.09
N CYS A 18 26.14 16.98 15.52
CA CYS A 18 26.21 18.40 15.14
C CYS A 18 26.95 18.57 13.80
N HIS A 19 27.13 19.80 13.33
CA HIS A 19 27.83 20.06 12.07
C HIS A 19 29.30 19.57 12.03
N ALA A 20 29.94 19.41 13.19
CA ALA A 20 31.34 18.98 13.27
C ALA A 20 31.52 17.45 13.19
N CYS A 21 30.64 16.67 13.83
CA CYS A 21 30.76 15.21 13.95
C CYS A 21 29.65 14.42 13.27
N GLY A 22 28.60 15.11 12.81
CA GLY A 22 27.40 14.50 12.26
C GLY A 22 27.47 14.25 10.76
N PRO A 23 26.39 13.66 10.22
CA PRO A 23 26.31 13.39 8.81
C PRO A 23 26.25 14.67 7.97
N ARG A 24 26.79 14.60 6.76
CA ARG A 24 26.87 15.72 5.81
C ARG A 24 25.96 15.49 4.62
N LEU A 25 25.13 16.51 4.34
CA LEU A 25 24.30 16.56 3.15
C LEU A 25 25.18 16.75 1.91
N SER A 26 24.82 16.07 0.82
CA SER A 26 25.44 16.27 -0.49
C SER A 26 24.42 16.21 -1.61
N LEU A 27 24.67 16.95 -2.68
CA LEU A 27 23.86 16.95 -3.89
C LEU A 27 24.70 16.47 -5.07
N ILE A 28 24.19 15.48 -5.79
CA ILE A 28 24.76 14.97 -7.04
C ILE A 28 23.81 15.37 -8.16
N THR A 29 24.32 16.04 -9.20
CA THR A 29 23.53 16.45 -10.38
C THR A 29 24.04 15.73 -11.63
N GLY A 30 23.14 15.13 -12.43
CA GLY A 30 23.48 14.49 -13.71
C GLY A 30 22.68 13.21 -14.00
N GLY A 31 22.83 12.61 -15.19
CA GLY A 31 22.09 11.39 -15.57
C GLY A 31 22.65 10.06 -15.00
N PRO A 32 22.18 8.89 -15.47
CA PRO A 32 22.73 7.59 -15.09
C PRO A 32 24.25 7.55 -15.27
N GLY A 33 25.00 7.11 -14.24
CA GLY A 33 26.47 7.10 -14.26
C GLY A 33 27.15 8.34 -13.66
N SER A 34 26.38 9.25 -13.03
CA SER A 34 26.88 10.49 -12.40
C SER A 34 27.73 10.29 -11.13
N ALA A 35 28.30 9.12 -10.90
CA ALA A 35 29.23 8.89 -9.80
C ALA A 35 30.44 9.84 -9.85
N ALA A 36 30.81 10.31 -11.06
CA ALA A 36 31.88 11.28 -11.31
C ALA A 36 31.42 12.75 -11.38
N ALA A 37 30.12 13.04 -11.19
CA ALA A 37 29.63 14.41 -11.25
C ALA A 37 30.09 15.24 -10.04
N PRO A 38 30.28 16.57 -10.21
CA PRO A 38 30.60 17.46 -9.09
C PRO A 38 29.56 17.35 -7.98
N ARG A 39 30.04 17.23 -6.73
CA ARG A 39 29.18 17.19 -5.53
C ARG A 39 29.18 18.54 -4.86
N LEU A 40 27.99 19.04 -4.57
CA LEU A 40 27.82 20.15 -3.63
C LEU A 40 27.60 19.57 -2.23
N PHE A 41 27.97 20.30 -1.19
CA PHE A 41 27.86 19.85 0.19
C PHE A 41 27.13 20.86 1.07
N GLY A 42 26.55 20.39 2.18
CA GLY A 42 25.96 21.22 3.22
C GLY A 42 24.85 22.15 2.72
N GLU A 43 24.94 23.42 3.09
CA GLU A 43 23.93 24.44 2.75
C GLU A 43 23.82 24.70 1.25
N GLU A 44 24.94 24.63 0.52
CA GLU A 44 24.94 24.82 -0.93
C GLU A 44 24.17 23.69 -1.64
N ALA A 45 24.36 22.44 -1.18
CA ALA A 45 23.61 21.29 -1.66
C ALA A 45 22.10 21.47 -1.45
N LEU A 46 21.69 21.90 -0.25
CA LEU A 46 20.29 22.17 0.07
C LEU A 46 19.71 23.30 -0.80
N ALA A 47 20.42 24.43 -0.89
CA ALA A 47 19.98 25.59 -1.67
C ALA A 47 19.86 25.27 -3.16
N ARG A 48 20.76 24.44 -3.70
CA ARG A 48 20.66 23.98 -5.09
C ARG A 48 19.52 23.00 -5.29
N ALA A 49 19.29 22.04 -4.37
CA ALA A 49 18.18 21.11 -4.45
C ALA A 49 16.82 21.83 -4.45
N ARG A 50 16.65 22.85 -3.61
CA ARG A 50 15.44 23.69 -3.58
C ARG A 50 15.21 24.42 -4.90
N ARG A 51 16.27 24.99 -5.49
CA ARG A 51 16.20 25.64 -6.81
C ARG A 51 15.82 24.65 -7.92
N LEU A 52 16.32 23.42 -7.86
CA LEU A 52 15.96 22.37 -8.82
C LEU A 52 14.47 21.99 -8.70
N LEU A 53 13.97 21.76 -7.48
CA LEU A 53 12.56 21.47 -7.24
C LEU A 53 11.65 22.61 -7.71
N ALA A 54 12.02 23.86 -7.40
CA ALA A 54 11.29 25.05 -7.86
C ALA A 54 11.32 25.24 -9.38
N ALA A 55 12.33 24.67 -10.07
CA ALA A 55 12.45 24.69 -11.52
C ALA A 55 11.78 23.47 -12.20
N GLY A 56 10.99 22.68 -11.46
CA GLY A 56 10.24 21.54 -12.00
C GLY A 56 11.07 20.24 -12.14
N ALA A 57 12.27 20.17 -11.56
CA ALA A 57 13.08 18.95 -11.58
C ALA A 57 12.55 17.88 -10.60
N VAL A 58 12.81 16.62 -10.92
CA VAL A 58 12.59 15.49 -10.01
C VAL A 58 13.88 15.21 -9.23
N VAL A 59 13.84 15.32 -7.91
CA VAL A 59 14.99 15.08 -7.03
C VAL A 59 14.77 13.81 -6.21
N ALA A 60 15.72 12.89 -6.24
CA ALA A 60 15.78 11.77 -5.31
C ALA A 60 16.31 12.28 -3.95
N VAL A 61 15.51 12.20 -2.90
CA VAL A 61 15.84 12.68 -1.55
C VAL A 61 16.01 11.49 -0.61
N LYS A 62 17.19 11.34 0.00
CA LYS A 62 17.42 10.31 1.02
C LYS A 62 16.68 10.68 2.30
N GLY A 63 15.66 9.89 2.63
CA GLY A 63 14.85 10.03 3.84
C GLY A 63 15.36 9.16 5.00
N LEU A 64 14.49 8.92 5.97
CA LEU A 64 14.81 8.10 7.14
C LEU A 64 14.84 6.60 6.83
N GLY A 65 13.86 6.11 6.06
CA GLY A 65 13.67 4.69 5.73
C GLY A 65 14.04 4.32 4.29
N GLY A 66 14.57 5.26 3.51
CA GLY A 66 14.94 5.06 2.11
C GLY A 66 14.81 6.35 1.31
N TYR A 67 15.03 6.25 0.00
CA TYR A 67 14.90 7.38 -0.92
C TYR A 67 13.44 7.67 -1.27
N HIS A 68 13.12 8.95 -1.43
CA HIS A 68 11.90 9.44 -2.06
C HIS A 68 12.23 10.09 -3.40
N LEU A 69 11.32 10.02 -4.37
CA LEU A 69 11.31 10.91 -5.53
C LEU A 69 10.40 12.09 -5.23
N ALA A 70 10.96 13.29 -5.33
CA ALA A 70 10.29 14.54 -5.01
C ALA A 70 10.24 15.48 -6.21
N CYS A 71 9.10 16.13 -6.42
CA CYS A 71 8.94 17.25 -7.35
C CYS A 71 7.87 18.21 -6.82
N ASP A 72 7.80 19.43 -7.38
CA ASP A 72 6.74 20.39 -7.05
C ASP A 72 5.37 19.78 -7.39
N ALA A 73 4.48 19.69 -6.39
CA ALA A 73 3.15 19.12 -6.58
C ALA A 73 2.22 20.02 -7.41
N SER A 74 2.50 21.33 -7.49
CA SER A 74 1.74 22.29 -8.28
C SER A 74 2.15 22.32 -9.75
N ASP A 75 3.35 21.85 -10.09
CA ASP A 75 3.85 21.79 -11.46
C ASP A 75 3.32 20.53 -12.18
N ALA A 76 2.29 20.73 -13.00
CA ALA A 76 1.69 19.67 -13.80
C ALA A 76 2.68 18.98 -14.77
N THR A 77 3.71 19.69 -15.24
CA THR A 77 4.74 19.13 -16.11
C THR A 77 5.68 18.22 -15.32
N ALA A 78 6.15 18.67 -14.16
CA ALA A 78 7.00 17.86 -13.28
C ALA A 78 6.27 16.59 -12.81
N VAL A 79 4.99 16.71 -12.42
CA VAL A 79 4.16 15.56 -12.01
C VAL A 79 3.96 14.57 -13.16
N ARG A 80 3.66 15.06 -14.38
CA ARG A 80 3.51 14.20 -15.58
C ARG A 80 4.82 13.50 -15.93
N LEU A 81 5.95 14.20 -15.83
CA LEU A 81 7.28 13.65 -16.07
C LEU A 81 7.60 12.53 -15.07
N LEU A 82 7.37 12.76 -13.78
CA LEU A 82 7.59 11.75 -12.74
C LEU A 82 6.72 10.50 -12.97
N ARG A 83 5.44 10.66 -13.35
CA ARG A 83 4.56 9.53 -13.69
C ARG A 83 5.10 8.71 -14.86
N ALA A 84 5.48 9.38 -15.93
CA ALA A 84 6.01 8.75 -17.13
C ALA A 84 7.29 7.96 -16.80
N ARG A 85 8.24 8.59 -16.11
CA ARG A 85 9.50 7.94 -15.70
C ARG A 85 9.28 6.74 -14.79
N LYS A 86 8.37 6.85 -13.80
CA LYS A 86 8.06 5.77 -12.85
C LYS A 86 7.17 4.67 -13.44
N ASN A 87 6.68 4.85 -14.67
CA ASN A 87 5.62 4.01 -15.26
C ASN A 87 4.44 3.84 -14.29
N ARG A 88 4.02 4.94 -13.67
CA ARG A 88 2.96 4.97 -12.67
C ARG A 88 1.77 5.73 -13.24
N GLY A 89 0.85 5.00 -13.87
CA GLY A 89 -0.37 5.52 -14.51
C GLY A 89 -1.27 6.35 -13.59
N GLY A 90 -2.48 5.89 -13.28
CA GLY A 90 -3.43 6.63 -12.45
C GLY A 90 -3.17 6.59 -10.93
N LYS A 91 -2.25 5.75 -10.43
CA LYS A 91 -2.09 5.53 -8.97
C LYS A 91 -1.72 6.83 -8.24
N PRO A 92 -2.48 7.27 -7.22
CA PRO A 92 -2.22 8.52 -6.50
C PRO A 92 -0.79 8.65 -5.94
N PHE A 93 -0.25 9.85 -5.95
CA PHE A 93 0.94 10.22 -5.21
C PHE A 93 0.57 10.76 -3.82
N ALA A 94 1.43 10.50 -2.84
CA ALA A 94 1.38 11.23 -1.58
C ALA A 94 2.08 12.59 -1.75
N VAL A 95 1.62 13.59 -1.01
CA VAL A 95 2.20 14.93 -1.00
C VAL A 95 2.55 15.39 0.41
N MET A 96 3.72 16.00 0.55
CA MET A 96 4.16 16.61 1.78
C MET A 96 3.86 18.10 1.74
N ALA A 97 2.97 18.54 2.64
CA ALA A 97 2.64 19.95 2.80
C ALA A 97 3.59 20.61 3.81
N ARG A 98 4.07 21.83 3.53
CA ARG A 98 5.01 22.57 4.40
C ARG A 98 4.54 22.69 5.85
N SER A 99 3.24 22.86 6.06
CA SER A 99 2.62 23.11 7.35
C SER A 99 1.22 22.53 7.41
N LEU A 100 0.67 22.43 8.62
CA LEU A 100 -0.73 22.05 8.83
C LEU A 100 -1.68 23.01 8.12
N GLU A 101 -1.42 24.31 8.18
CA GLU A 101 -2.19 25.33 7.46
C GLU A 101 -2.20 25.07 5.94
N THR A 102 -1.05 24.68 5.38
CA THR A 102 -0.98 24.29 3.96
C THR A 102 -1.82 23.04 3.68
N ALA A 103 -1.79 22.03 4.57
CA ALA A 103 -2.61 20.84 4.44
C ALA A 103 -4.12 21.15 4.49
N GLU A 104 -4.54 22.06 5.36
CA GLU A 104 -5.94 22.50 5.50
C GLU A 104 -6.46 23.25 4.27
N ARG A 105 -5.58 23.90 3.49
CA ARG A 105 -5.94 24.49 2.20
C ARG A 105 -6.12 23.43 1.10
N LEU A 106 -5.46 22.29 1.21
CA LEU A 106 -5.55 21.19 0.24
C LEU A 106 -6.78 20.32 0.46
N ALA A 107 -7.09 20.02 1.72
CA ALA A 107 -8.04 18.99 2.10
C ALA A 107 -8.81 19.33 3.37
N CYS A 108 -9.92 18.63 3.58
CA CYS A 108 -10.66 18.66 4.84
C CYS A 108 -9.82 17.93 5.90
N VAL A 109 -9.57 18.60 7.03
CA VAL A 109 -8.78 18.05 8.14
C VAL A 109 -9.59 18.16 9.43
N GLY A 110 -10.18 17.05 9.84
CA GLY A 110 -10.85 16.88 11.11
C GLY A 110 -9.88 16.72 12.30
N PRO A 111 -10.40 16.65 13.54
CA PRO A 111 -9.56 16.56 14.75
C PRO A 111 -8.65 15.33 14.80
N ALA A 112 -9.16 14.14 14.45
CA ALA A 112 -8.37 12.90 14.45
C ALA A 112 -7.26 12.93 13.38
N GLU A 113 -7.58 13.42 12.18
CA GLU A 113 -6.62 13.60 11.09
C GLU A 113 -5.53 14.62 11.45
N ARG A 114 -5.91 15.74 12.08
CA ARG A 114 -4.97 16.73 12.61
C ARG A 114 -4.00 16.11 13.61
N ALA A 115 -4.50 15.29 14.53
CA ALA A 115 -3.68 14.62 15.54
C ALA A 115 -2.66 13.66 14.89
N LEU A 116 -3.07 12.92 13.85
CA LEU A 116 -2.17 12.05 13.09
C LEU A 116 -1.10 12.84 12.32
N LEU A 117 -1.50 13.89 11.60
CA LEU A 117 -0.60 14.74 10.82
C LEU A 117 0.44 15.45 11.68
N THR A 118 0.06 15.88 12.90
CA THR A 118 0.92 16.65 13.82
C THR A 118 1.64 15.79 14.86
N GLY A 119 1.18 14.56 15.06
CA GLY A 119 1.74 13.61 16.01
C GLY A 119 3.14 13.14 15.64
N ARG A 120 3.74 12.33 16.52
CA ARG A 120 5.13 11.84 16.36
C ARG A 120 5.29 10.89 15.18
N ARG A 121 4.24 10.14 14.81
CA ARG A 121 4.27 9.15 13.72
C ARG A 121 4.34 9.78 12.33
N ARG A 122 3.70 10.93 12.11
CA ARG A 122 3.65 11.65 10.82
C ARG A 122 3.37 10.74 9.61
N PRO A 123 2.29 9.92 9.60
CA PRO A 123 1.95 9.08 8.45
C PRO A 123 1.44 9.93 7.27
N VAL A 124 1.29 9.29 6.11
CA VAL A 124 0.42 9.80 5.04
C VAL A 124 -1.03 9.57 5.48
N VAL A 125 -1.80 10.64 5.61
CA VAL A 125 -3.23 10.59 5.94
C VAL A 125 -4.03 10.80 4.65
N LEU A 126 -4.96 9.89 4.35
CA LEU A 126 -5.90 10.04 3.23
C LEU A 126 -7.00 11.02 3.64
N LEU A 127 -7.04 12.19 3.00
CA LEU A 127 -7.94 13.28 3.34
C LEU A 127 -8.82 13.64 2.14
N ARG A 128 -10.07 14.01 2.41
CA ARG A 128 -10.99 14.48 1.36
C ARG A 128 -10.49 15.81 0.80
N ARG A 129 -10.31 15.91 -0.53
CA ARG A 129 -9.90 17.15 -1.19
C ARG A 129 -10.93 18.26 -0.97
N ARG A 130 -10.46 19.50 -0.81
CA ARG A 130 -11.31 20.69 -0.82
C ARG A 130 -11.52 21.18 -2.26
N GLU A 131 -12.73 21.66 -2.53
CA GLU A 131 -13.00 22.46 -3.72
C GLU A 131 -12.16 23.75 -3.68
N GLY A 132 -11.48 24.08 -4.77
CA GLY A 132 -10.60 25.27 -4.86
C GLY A 132 -9.16 25.07 -4.37
N GLY A 133 -8.79 23.91 -3.79
CA GLY A 133 -7.41 23.60 -3.40
C GLY A 133 -6.45 23.27 -4.57
N GLY A 134 -6.96 23.26 -5.81
CA GLY A 134 -6.24 22.80 -7.00
C GLY A 134 -5.03 23.64 -7.42
N SER A 135 -4.94 24.90 -6.99
CA SER A 135 -3.77 25.75 -7.34
C SER A 135 -2.48 25.30 -6.66
N LEU A 136 -2.56 24.52 -5.58
CA LEU A 136 -1.40 24.04 -4.83
C LEU A 136 -0.96 22.63 -5.25
N VAL A 137 -1.83 21.89 -5.94
CA VAL A 137 -1.61 20.49 -6.33
C VAL A 137 -2.25 20.24 -7.69
N ALA A 138 -1.42 19.89 -8.68
CA ALA A 138 -1.88 19.51 -10.01
C ALA A 138 -2.79 18.28 -9.97
N ASP A 139 -3.80 18.23 -10.84
CA ASP A 139 -4.74 17.10 -10.94
C ASP A 139 -4.04 15.76 -11.15
N GLY A 140 -2.90 15.80 -11.86
CA GLY A 140 -2.03 14.65 -12.06
C GLY A 140 -1.52 14.02 -10.76
N VAL A 141 -1.59 14.65 -9.59
CA VAL A 141 -1.15 14.04 -8.32
C VAL A 141 -2.06 12.88 -7.89
N ALA A 142 -3.38 13.01 -8.01
CA ALA A 142 -4.32 11.91 -7.76
C ALA A 142 -5.50 11.99 -8.74
N PRO A 143 -5.30 11.59 -10.01
CA PRO A 143 -6.27 11.82 -11.07
C PRO A 143 -7.59 11.08 -10.78
N GLY A 144 -8.70 11.81 -10.79
CA GLY A 144 -10.05 11.28 -10.52
C GLY A 144 -10.28 10.79 -9.09
N SER A 145 -9.29 10.89 -8.20
CA SER A 145 -9.44 10.53 -6.80
C SER A 145 -9.98 11.72 -6.03
N PRO A 146 -11.01 11.53 -5.19
CA PRO A 146 -11.53 12.62 -4.40
C PRO A 146 -10.71 12.86 -3.13
N ASP A 147 -9.77 11.96 -2.84
CA ASP A 147 -8.90 12.04 -1.69
C ASP A 147 -7.48 12.43 -2.12
N LEU A 148 -6.71 12.88 -1.15
CA LEU A 148 -5.29 13.19 -1.29
C LEU A 148 -4.56 12.56 -0.11
N GLY A 149 -3.48 11.82 -0.40
CA GLY A 149 -2.57 11.36 0.65
C GLY A 149 -1.66 12.51 1.07
N VAL A 150 -1.87 13.06 2.25
CA VAL A 150 -1.10 14.22 2.77
C VAL A 150 -0.26 13.78 3.96
N LEU A 151 1.00 14.21 3.98
CA LEU A 151 1.88 14.10 5.15
C LEU A 151 2.51 15.46 5.48
N LEU A 152 3.03 15.59 6.70
CA LEU A 152 3.82 16.75 7.11
C LEU A 152 5.31 16.37 7.23
N PRO A 153 6.23 17.35 7.20
CA PRO A 153 7.65 17.12 7.41
C PRO A 153 7.90 16.36 8.71
N TYR A 154 8.68 15.28 8.61
CA TYR A 154 8.98 14.40 9.74
C TYR A 154 10.48 14.24 10.01
N THR A 155 11.34 14.89 9.23
CA THR A 155 12.79 15.00 9.49
C THR A 155 13.24 16.44 9.31
N PRO A 156 14.36 16.86 9.93
CA PRO A 156 14.92 18.20 9.71
C PRO A 156 15.18 18.52 8.23
N LEU A 157 15.62 17.53 7.44
CA LEU A 157 15.83 17.71 5.99
C LEU A 157 14.55 18.11 5.27
N HIS A 158 13.40 17.51 5.62
CA HIS A 158 12.12 17.86 5.02
C HIS A 158 11.71 19.31 5.33
N HIS A 159 11.90 19.76 6.58
CA HIS A 159 11.64 21.14 6.97
C HIS A 159 12.52 22.12 6.17
N LEU A 160 13.81 21.80 6.03
CA LEU A 160 14.77 22.60 5.27
C LEU A 160 14.47 22.63 3.77
N LEU A 161 14.02 21.51 3.19
CA LEU A 161 13.64 21.40 1.77
C LEU A 161 12.41 22.23 1.44
N LEU A 162 11.37 22.16 2.27
CA LEU A 162 10.16 22.96 2.11
C LEU A 162 10.37 24.43 2.50
N GLY A 163 11.48 24.74 3.16
CA GLY A 163 11.90 26.09 3.52
C GLY A 163 11.42 26.56 4.88
N LEU A 164 12.28 27.34 5.54
CA LEU A 164 12.03 28.05 6.79
C LEU A 164 11.63 29.51 6.52
N PRO A 165 11.03 30.21 7.50
CA PRO A 165 10.77 31.64 7.39
C PRO A 165 12.04 32.43 7.05
N GLY A 166 11.97 33.27 6.01
CA GLY A 166 13.11 34.07 5.51
C GLY A 166 13.88 33.43 4.35
N ASP A 167 13.67 32.14 4.07
CA ASP A 167 14.30 31.51 2.92
C ASP A 167 13.69 31.95 1.58
N PRO A 168 14.42 31.78 0.45
CA PRO A 168 13.87 32.03 -0.89
C PRO A 168 12.60 31.22 -1.18
N ALA A 169 11.73 31.79 -2.01
CA ALA A 169 10.51 31.14 -2.47
C ALA A 169 10.82 29.76 -3.08
N GLY A 170 9.96 28.79 -2.76
CA GLY A 170 10.03 27.43 -3.26
C GLY A 170 8.69 26.71 -3.05
N PRO A 171 8.56 25.46 -3.52
CA PRO A 171 7.31 24.73 -3.45
C PRO A 171 6.78 24.65 -2.02
N SER A 172 5.49 24.89 -1.84
CA SER A 172 4.81 24.73 -0.53
C SER A 172 4.29 23.30 -0.32
N VAL A 173 4.21 22.53 -1.40
CA VAL A 173 3.78 21.14 -1.43
C VAL A 173 4.70 20.38 -2.39
N LEU A 174 5.24 19.26 -1.92
CA LEU A 174 6.07 18.38 -2.74
C LEU A 174 5.36 17.04 -2.91
N VAL A 175 5.39 16.46 -4.11
CA VAL A 175 5.13 15.02 -4.25
C VAL A 175 6.22 14.28 -3.49
N MET A 176 5.85 13.27 -2.71
CA MET A 176 6.79 12.39 -2.01
C MET A 176 6.36 10.94 -2.27
N THR A 177 7.01 10.29 -3.24
CA THR A 177 6.76 8.88 -3.55
C THR A 177 8.02 8.05 -3.30
N SER A 178 7.87 6.76 -2.97
CA SER A 178 9.00 5.84 -2.78
C SER A 178 9.98 5.90 -3.95
N GLY A 179 11.27 5.93 -3.64
CA GLY A 179 12.36 5.88 -4.61
C GLY A 179 12.58 4.44 -5.06
N ASN A 180 11.75 3.99 -5.99
CA ASN A 180 11.80 2.66 -6.60
C ASN A 180 11.09 2.66 -7.95
N ARG A 181 11.35 1.63 -8.75
CA ARG A 181 10.45 1.26 -9.84
C ARG A 181 9.19 0.64 -9.23
N SER A 182 8.08 0.72 -9.95
CA SER A 182 6.81 0.16 -9.47
C SER A 182 6.95 -1.35 -9.19
N GLY A 183 6.59 -1.80 -7.99
CA GLY A 183 6.68 -3.20 -7.56
C GLY A 183 7.91 -3.52 -6.70
N GLU A 184 9.02 -2.79 -6.89
CA GLU A 184 10.27 -3.08 -6.19
C GLU A 184 10.32 -2.44 -4.77
N PRO A 185 11.12 -2.96 -3.84
CA PRO A 185 11.36 -2.34 -2.54
C PRO A 185 12.02 -0.95 -2.67
N ILE A 186 11.79 -0.10 -1.67
CA ILE A 186 12.40 1.23 -1.59
C ILE A 186 13.93 1.13 -1.58
N VAL A 187 14.61 1.96 -2.39
CA VAL A 187 16.07 2.00 -2.42
C VAL A 187 16.60 2.67 -1.14
N THR A 188 17.60 2.06 -0.50
CA THR A 188 18.26 2.58 0.71
C THR A 188 19.75 2.87 0.51
N ASP A 189 20.44 2.10 -0.33
CA ASP A 189 21.86 2.25 -0.62
C ASP A 189 22.14 3.40 -1.61
N ASP A 190 23.21 4.15 -1.36
CA ASP A 190 23.56 5.35 -2.13
C ASP A 190 24.04 5.02 -3.55
N LYS A 191 24.74 3.89 -3.74
CA LYS A 191 25.21 3.46 -5.06
C LYS A 191 24.05 2.93 -5.88
N ASP A 192 23.18 2.14 -5.26
CA ASP A 192 21.95 1.65 -5.89
C ASP A 192 21.01 2.80 -6.27
N ALA A 193 20.96 3.87 -5.49
CA ALA A 193 20.14 5.04 -5.82
C ALA A 193 20.59 5.70 -7.13
N LEU A 194 21.90 5.80 -7.38
CA LEU A 194 22.42 6.39 -8.62
C LEU A 194 22.13 5.55 -9.86
N THR A 195 22.03 4.22 -9.70
CA THR A 195 21.78 3.29 -10.81
C THR A 195 20.28 3.09 -11.02
N ARG A 196 19.56 2.64 -9.99
CA ARG A 196 18.13 2.27 -10.06
C ARG A 196 17.23 3.49 -10.25
N LEU A 197 17.59 4.64 -9.69
CA LEU A 197 16.82 5.88 -9.84
C LEU A 197 17.36 6.78 -10.95
N GLY A 198 18.42 6.37 -11.66
CA GLY A 198 19.07 7.14 -12.73
C GLY A 198 18.12 7.62 -13.83
N ALA A 199 17.14 6.79 -14.19
CA ALA A 199 16.12 7.13 -15.20
C ALA A 199 14.92 7.90 -14.61
N LEU A 200 14.86 8.05 -13.29
CA LEU A 200 13.71 8.61 -12.56
C LEU A 200 13.98 10.04 -12.07
N ALA A 201 15.19 10.30 -11.58
CA ALA A 201 15.58 11.56 -10.96
C ALA A 201 16.58 12.35 -11.82
N ASP A 202 16.52 13.67 -11.71
CA ASP A 202 17.46 14.62 -12.31
C ASP A 202 18.63 14.95 -11.37
N ALA A 203 18.45 14.72 -10.06
CA ALA A 203 19.48 14.91 -9.03
C ALA A 203 19.22 14.04 -7.78
N TRP A 204 20.25 13.84 -6.96
CA TRP A 204 20.20 13.08 -5.71
C TRP A 204 20.67 13.94 -4.55
N LEU A 205 19.76 14.25 -3.63
CA LEU A 205 20.07 14.84 -2.35
C LEU A 205 20.24 13.74 -1.31
N THR A 206 21.48 13.45 -0.95
CA THR A 206 21.86 12.34 -0.05
C THR A 206 22.62 12.83 1.18
N HIS A 207 22.88 11.92 2.12
CA HIS A 207 23.75 12.11 3.27
C HIS A 207 24.49 10.82 3.60
N ASP A 208 25.65 10.95 4.25
CA ASP A 208 26.54 9.85 4.66
C ASP A 208 26.05 9.04 5.88
N ARG A 209 24.86 9.33 6.44
CA ARG A 209 24.19 8.42 7.38
C ARG A 209 23.53 7.25 6.62
N PRO A 210 23.95 5.99 6.80
CA PRO A 210 23.33 4.85 6.13
C PRO A 210 21.88 4.62 6.59
N VAL A 211 21.05 4.08 5.69
CA VAL A 211 19.72 3.56 6.05
C VAL A 211 19.85 2.04 6.18
N HIS A 212 19.82 1.55 7.42
CA HIS A 212 20.01 0.12 7.69
C HIS A 212 18.75 -0.71 7.40
N VAL A 213 17.58 -0.19 7.80
CA VAL A 213 16.30 -0.89 7.65
C VAL A 213 15.43 -0.11 6.66
N PRO A 214 15.07 -0.71 5.51
CA PRO A 214 14.09 -0.13 4.60
C PRO A 214 12.75 0.08 5.32
N CYS A 215 12.15 1.25 5.16
CA CYS A 215 10.89 1.56 5.81
C CYS A 215 10.08 2.56 4.99
N ASP A 216 9.06 2.08 4.30
CA ASP A 216 8.08 2.92 3.61
C ASP A 216 7.31 3.83 4.58
N ASP A 217 6.77 4.92 4.06
CA ASP A 217 5.81 5.73 4.80
C ASP A 217 4.53 4.94 5.06
N SER A 218 4.04 4.97 6.30
CA SER A 218 2.73 4.47 6.66
C SER A 218 1.63 5.30 5.99
N VAL A 219 0.54 4.64 5.61
CA VAL A 219 -0.64 5.27 5.03
C VAL A 219 -1.85 4.91 5.88
N VAL A 220 -2.60 5.91 6.31
CA VAL A 220 -3.75 5.76 7.21
C VAL A 220 -4.94 6.57 6.71
N ARG A 221 -6.14 6.14 7.08
CA ARG A 221 -7.41 6.85 6.88
C ARG A 221 -8.14 6.91 8.22
N ILE A 222 -8.98 7.92 8.43
CA ILE A 222 -9.98 7.88 9.49
C ILE A 222 -11.28 7.30 8.92
N CYS A 223 -11.80 6.23 9.52
CA CYS A 223 -13.07 5.63 9.16
C CYS A 223 -13.93 5.49 10.42
N ALA A 224 -15.18 5.98 10.38
CA ALA A 224 -16.09 5.98 11.54
C ALA A 224 -15.44 6.51 12.86
N GLY A 225 -14.57 7.52 12.74
CA GLY A 225 -13.85 8.11 13.87
C GLY A 225 -12.64 7.33 14.37
N GLN A 226 -12.33 6.18 13.78
CA GLN A 226 -11.17 5.33 14.14
C GLN A 226 -10.06 5.42 13.10
N GLU A 227 -8.82 5.26 13.55
CA GLU A 227 -7.65 5.13 12.68
C GLU A 227 -7.66 3.77 11.99
N LEU A 228 -7.65 3.76 10.66
CA LEU A 228 -7.56 2.55 9.85
C LEU A 228 -6.25 2.57 9.03
N PRO A 229 -5.25 1.75 9.38
CA PRO A 229 -4.04 1.62 8.59
C PRO A 229 -4.33 0.95 7.23
N VAL A 230 -4.00 1.66 6.15
CA VAL A 230 -3.94 1.08 4.79
C VAL A 230 -2.56 0.46 4.55
N ARG A 231 -1.53 1.05 5.17
CA ARG A 231 -0.16 0.54 5.20
C ARG A 231 0.47 0.87 6.54
N ARG A 232 0.91 -0.16 7.26
CA ARG A 232 1.59 -0.05 8.56
C ARG A 232 3.11 -0.23 8.38
N SER A 233 3.87 0.86 8.46
CA SER A 233 5.32 0.89 8.29
C SER A 233 5.97 1.91 9.23
N ARG A 234 6.58 2.99 8.71
CA ARG A 234 7.27 4.01 9.50
C ARG A 234 6.38 4.59 10.60
N GLY A 235 6.91 4.64 11.82
CA GLY A 235 6.21 5.17 13.00
C GLY A 235 5.30 4.16 13.69
N TYR A 236 5.16 2.94 13.14
CA TYR A 236 4.39 1.84 13.72
C TYR A 236 5.27 0.61 13.89
N ALA A 237 5.91 0.12 12.84
CA ALA A 237 6.87 -0.97 12.95
C ALA A 237 8.15 -0.49 13.68
N PRO A 238 8.75 -1.31 14.57
CA PRO A 238 8.36 -2.67 14.96
C PRO A 238 7.57 -2.72 16.29
N LEU A 239 6.75 -1.72 16.63
CA LEU A 239 5.97 -1.78 17.88
C LEU A 239 5.08 -3.04 17.88
N PRO A 240 5.04 -3.81 18.99
CA PRO A 240 4.25 -5.02 19.05
C PRO A 240 2.76 -4.71 19.14
N ILE A 241 1.96 -5.72 18.79
CA ILE A 241 0.56 -5.85 19.13
C ILE A 241 0.47 -6.82 20.31
N ALA A 242 -0.31 -6.46 21.34
CA ALA A 242 -0.62 -7.38 22.42
C ALA A 242 -1.63 -8.42 21.92
N LEU A 243 -1.34 -9.70 22.14
CA LEU A 243 -2.21 -10.80 21.77
C LEU A 243 -3.16 -11.13 22.91
N PRO A 244 -4.44 -11.45 22.63
CA PRO A 244 -5.40 -11.83 23.66
C PRO A 244 -5.15 -13.24 24.22
N VAL A 245 -4.39 -14.05 23.49
CA VAL A 245 -3.97 -15.40 23.89
C VAL A 245 -2.47 -15.57 23.64
N PRO A 246 -1.75 -16.30 24.50
CA PRO A 246 -0.34 -16.56 24.28
C PRO A 246 -0.13 -17.52 23.11
N VAL A 247 0.93 -17.29 22.32
CA VAL A 247 1.31 -18.15 21.19
C VAL A 247 2.70 -18.75 21.37
N GLU A 248 2.94 -19.90 20.74
CA GLU A 248 4.29 -20.45 20.59
C GLU A 248 5.17 -19.54 19.73
N PRO A 249 6.51 -19.62 19.84
CA PRO A 249 7.42 -18.85 18.98
C PRO A 249 7.15 -19.15 17.50
N ALA A 250 6.64 -18.15 16.77
CA ALA A 250 6.13 -18.33 15.41
C ALA A 250 6.61 -17.26 14.44
N LEU A 251 6.75 -17.65 13.17
CA LEU A 251 6.92 -16.73 12.05
C LEU A 251 5.78 -16.91 11.05
N ALA A 252 4.87 -15.95 10.99
CA ALA A 252 3.85 -15.87 9.96
C ALA A 252 4.36 -15.07 8.75
N VAL A 253 4.45 -15.69 7.58
CA VAL A 253 5.04 -15.07 6.38
C VAL A 253 4.08 -14.22 5.55
N GLY A 254 2.79 -14.22 5.89
CA GLY A 254 1.76 -13.42 5.21
C GLY A 254 1.37 -13.95 3.82
N GLY A 255 0.65 -13.12 3.05
CA GLY A 255 0.32 -13.36 1.64
C GLY A 255 1.30 -12.65 0.68
N ASP A 256 1.13 -12.82 -0.63
CA ASP A 256 2.10 -12.26 -1.60
C ASP A 256 1.89 -10.78 -1.96
N LEU A 257 0.66 -10.27 -1.87
CA LEU A 257 0.34 -8.88 -2.16
C LEU A 257 0.41 -8.02 -0.90
N LYS A 258 1.05 -6.85 -1.01
CA LYS A 258 1.27 -5.91 0.10
C LYS A 258 1.82 -6.57 1.38
N ASN A 259 2.73 -7.53 1.21
CA ASN A 259 3.20 -8.42 2.25
C ASN A 259 3.70 -7.69 3.50
N THR A 260 3.35 -8.27 4.65
CA THR A 260 4.01 -8.10 5.94
C THR A 260 4.14 -9.49 6.57
N PHE A 261 5.27 -9.77 7.19
CA PHE A 261 5.42 -10.94 8.04
C PHE A 261 5.29 -10.54 9.52
N CYS A 262 5.08 -11.53 10.38
CA CYS A 262 4.96 -11.34 11.81
C CYS A 262 5.79 -12.39 12.55
N VAL A 263 6.59 -11.92 13.50
CA VAL A 263 7.24 -12.74 14.51
C VAL A 263 6.40 -12.63 15.79
N ALA A 264 6.11 -13.73 16.47
CA ALA A 264 5.30 -13.70 17.67
C ALA A 264 5.79 -14.72 18.71
N GLU A 265 5.65 -14.39 19.99
CA GLU A 265 5.95 -15.27 21.13
C GLU A 265 5.18 -14.79 22.36
N GLY A 266 4.56 -15.72 23.09
CA GLY A 266 3.78 -15.40 24.27
C GLY A 266 2.65 -14.42 23.94
N GLY A 267 2.50 -13.36 24.72
CA GLY A 267 1.42 -12.38 24.56
C GLY A 267 1.69 -11.26 23.54
N TYR A 268 2.68 -11.39 22.64
CA TYR A 268 3.07 -10.32 21.72
C TYR A 268 3.32 -10.79 20.29
N ALA A 269 2.94 -9.93 19.34
CA ALA A 269 3.18 -10.08 17.91
C ALA A 269 3.87 -8.83 17.34
N TRP A 270 5.04 -9.02 16.74
CA TRP A 270 5.81 -7.99 16.04
C TRP A 270 5.62 -8.13 14.54
N LEU A 271 4.82 -7.24 13.97
CA LEU A 271 4.65 -7.11 12.52
C LEU A 271 5.81 -6.33 11.91
N SER A 272 6.30 -6.80 10.77
CA SER A 272 7.27 -6.10 9.94
C SER A 272 6.70 -4.76 9.43
N ALA A 273 7.59 -3.90 8.92
CA ALA A 273 7.14 -2.87 7.99
C ALA A 273 6.60 -3.52 6.70
N HIS A 274 5.85 -2.76 5.91
CA HIS A 274 5.44 -3.18 4.56
C HIS A 274 6.66 -3.58 3.73
N VAL A 275 6.63 -4.81 3.21
CA VAL A 275 7.69 -5.36 2.36
C VAL A 275 7.40 -5.05 0.89
N GLY A 276 6.15 -5.18 0.47
CA GLY A 276 5.71 -4.96 -0.91
C GLY A 276 5.06 -6.20 -1.53
N ASP A 277 5.02 -6.23 -2.86
CA ASP A 277 4.47 -7.36 -3.61
C ASP A 277 5.58 -8.37 -3.90
N MET A 278 5.38 -9.65 -3.58
CA MET A 278 6.41 -10.69 -3.56
C MET A 278 6.85 -11.18 -4.96
N ASP A 279 6.53 -10.45 -6.03
CA ASP A 279 6.63 -10.88 -7.42
C ASP A 279 8.06 -11.00 -7.96
N ASP A 280 9.04 -10.33 -7.34
CA ASP A 280 10.41 -10.26 -7.80
C ASP A 280 11.46 -10.68 -6.76
N LEU A 281 12.68 -10.92 -7.25
CA LEU A 281 13.80 -11.37 -6.42
C LEU A 281 14.27 -10.30 -5.43
N ALA A 282 14.15 -9.01 -5.78
CA ALA A 282 14.56 -7.92 -4.90
C ALA A 282 13.65 -7.85 -3.68
N THR A 283 12.32 -8.01 -3.85
CA THR A 283 11.37 -8.11 -2.74
C THR A 283 11.62 -9.34 -1.88
N LEU A 284 11.86 -10.51 -2.47
CA LEU A 284 12.20 -11.71 -1.71
C LEU A 284 13.50 -11.56 -0.89
N THR A 285 14.51 -10.91 -1.45
CA THR A 285 15.78 -10.65 -0.75
C THR A 285 15.58 -9.67 0.42
N ALA A 286 14.80 -8.60 0.19
CA ALA A 286 14.45 -7.64 1.24
C ALA A 286 13.60 -8.30 2.34
N PHE A 287 12.68 -9.18 1.98
CA PHE A 287 11.88 -9.98 2.91
C PHE A 287 12.78 -10.83 3.82
N GLU A 288 13.70 -11.60 3.24
CA GLU A 288 14.59 -12.49 4.00
C GLU A 288 15.49 -11.71 4.97
N ALA A 289 16.07 -10.60 4.51
CA ALA A 289 16.87 -9.72 5.35
C ALA A 289 16.04 -9.12 6.51
N ALA A 290 14.81 -8.69 6.22
CA ALA A 290 13.91 -8.15 7.23
C ALA A 290 13.49 -9.21 8.26
N VAL A 291 13.22 -10.45 7.84
CA VAL A 291 12.92 -11.57 8.75
C VAL A 291 14.10 -11.81 9.69
N GLY A 292 15.32 -11.90 9.17
CA GLY A 292 16.53 -12.07 9.97
C GLY A 292 16.67 -10.95 11.01
N HIS A 293 16.55 -9.70 10.57
CA HIS A 293 16.66 -8.55 11.45
C HIS A 293 15.59 -8.51 12.55
N LEU A 294 14.32 -8.75 12.23
CA LEU A 294 13.25 -8.68 13.24
C LEU A 294 13.34 -9.83 14.24
N THR A 295 13.75 -11.01 13.79
CA THR A 295 14.00 -12.18 14.65
C THR A 295 15.13 -11.89 15.64
N GLU A 296 16.23 -11.30 15.17
CA GLU A 296 17.34 -10.88 16.04
C GLU A 296 16.93 -9.79 17.03
N LEU A 297 16.22 -8.75 16.55
CA LEU A 297 15.76 -7.63 17.37
C LEU A 297 14.82 -8.07 18.50
N THR A 298 13.97 -9.06 18.24
CA THR A 298 12.99 -9.58 19.20
C THR A 298 13.53 -10.74 20.03
N SER A 299 14.67 -11.33 19.62
CA SER A 299 15.25 -12.55 20.21
C SER A 299 14.32 -13.77 20.19
N VAL A 300 13.24 -13.73 19.41
CA VAL A 300 12.32 -14.86 19.22
C VAL A 300 13.00 -15.87 18.31
N ALA A 301 12.98 -17.15 18.65
CA ALA A 301 13.44 -18.24 17.79
C ALA A 301 12.23 -19.03 17.27
N PRO A 302 11.71 -18.77 16.05
CA PRO A 302 10.50 -19.41 15.57
C PRO A 302 10.63 -20.94 15.54
N GLU A 303 9.72 -21.61 16.23
CA GLU A 303 9.54 -23.06 16.28
C GLU A 303 8.56 -23.54 15.21
N VAL A 304 7.65 -22.66 14.76
CA VAL A 304 6.68 -22.91 13.70
C VAL A 304 6.67 -21.78 12.66
N LEU A 305 6.45 -22.13 11.40
CA LEU A 305 6.20 -21.16 10.33
C LEU A 305 4.73 -21.24 9.90
N ILE A 306 4.09 -20.09 9.70
CA ILE A 306 2.70 -19.97 9.27
C ILE A 306 2.66 -19.34 7.89
N ALA A 307 1.96 -19.95 6.94
CA ALA A 307 1.81 -19.45 5.58
C ALA A 307 0.36 -19.51 5.11
N ASP A 308 0.00 -18.68 4.13
CA ASP A 308 -1.29 -18.79 3.44
C ASP A 308 -1.45 -20.17 2.77
N ARG A 309 -2.68 -20.66 2.63
CA ARG A 309 -3.01 -21.91 1.91
C ARG A 309 -2.74 -21.83 0.41
N HIS A 310 -2.61 -20.65 -0.18
CA HIS A 310 -2.37 -20.50 -1.61
C HIS A 310 -1.06 -21.22 -2.03
N PRO A 311 -1.13 -22.25 -2.90
CA PRO A 311 0.04 -23.07 -3.24
C PRO A 311 1.07 -22.32 -4.09
N GLY A 312 0.62 -21.34 -4.86
CA GLY A 312 1.47 -20.52 -5.73
C GLY A 312 2.17 -19.34 -5.03
N TYR A 313 1.91 -19.09 -3.74
CA TYR A 313 2.51 -17.93 -3.07
C TYR A 313 3.99 -18.14 -2.80
N ARG A 314 4.80 -17.15 -3.19
CA ARG A 314 6.26 -17.12 -3.00
C ARG A 314 6.63 -16.99 -1.53
N SER A 315 5.81 -16.27 -0.74
CA SER A 315 5.91 -16.24 0.73
C SER A 315 5.81 -17.65 1.33
N GLY A 316 4.80 -18.43 0.92
CA GLY A 316 4.62 -19.82 1.35
C GLY A 316 5.75 -20.75 0.89
N GLN A 317 6.18 -20.65 -0.36
CA GLN A 317 7.34 -21.39 -0.88
C GLN A 317 8.66 -21.00 -0.18
N TRP A 318 8.78 -19.74 0.24
CA TRP A 318 9.90 -19.29 1.06
C TRP A 318 9.85 -19.96 2.43
N ALA A 319 8.68 -20.01 3.08
CA ALA A 319 8.51 -20.65 4.39
C ALA A 319 8.90 -22.14 4.34
N GLU A 320 8.46 -22.88 3.33
CA GLU A 320 8.82 -24.30 3.15
C GLU A 320 10.33 -24.52 3.01
N ARG A 321 11.01 -23.70 2.20
CA ARG A 321 12.46 -23.80 2.01
C ARG A 321 13.25 -23.42 3.27
N HIS A 322 12.71 -22.50 4.08
CA HIS A 322 13.37 -22.00 5.29
C HIS A 322 12.90 -22.70 6.57
N ALA A 323 12.00 -23.68 6.47
CA ALA A 323 11.49 -24.42 7.61
C ALA A 323 12.60 -25.15 8.39
N ARG A 324 13.67 -25.63 7.72
CA ARG A 324 14.82 -26.30 8.39
C ARG A 324 14.38 -27.38 9.40
N GLY A 325 13.35 -28.16 9.06
CA GLY A 325 12.78 -29.21 9.92
C GLY A 325 11.64 -28.76 10.84
N ARG A 326 11.37 -27.46 10.95
CA ARG A 326 10.22 -26.92 11.70
C ARG A 326 8.90 -27.14 10.94
N PRO A 327 7.77 -27.30 11.64
CA PRO A 327 6.47 -27.36 10.99
C PRO A 327 6.13 -26.09 10.22
N VAL A 328 5.53 -26.26 9.04
CA VAL A 328 4.85 -25.18 8.29
C VAL A 328 3.35 -25.43 8.37
N ARG A 329 2.60 -24.51 8.97
CA ARG A 329 1.13 -24.57 9.07
C ARG A 329 0.50 -23.65 8.03
N ARG A 330 -0.58 -24.12 7.40
CA ARG A 330 -1.28 -23.41 6.33
C ARG A 330 -2.62 -22.86 6.83
N VAL A 331 -2.77 -21.54 6.82
CA VAL A 331 -3.97 -20.83 7.28
C VAL A 331 -4.73 -20.27 6.08
N GLN A 332 -6.06 -20.33 6.14
CA GLN A 332 -6.91 -19.83 5.06
C GLN A 332 -6.94 -18.29 5.09
N HIS A 333 -6.88 -17.66 3.91
CA HIS A 333 -6.71 -16.20 3.75
C HIS A 333 -7.76 -15.35 4.49
N HIS A 334 -9.03 -15.70 4.34
CA HIS A 334 -10.17 -14.97 4.90
C HIS A 334 -10.31 -15.22 6.40
N HIS A 335 -10.00 -16.44 6.84
CA HIS A 335 -9.90 -16.79 8.26
C HIS A 335 -8.81 -15.95 8.93
N ALA A 336 -7.65 -15.78 8.29
CA ALA A 336 -6.60 -14.89 8.78
C ALA A 336 -7.06 -13.43 8.89
N HIS A 337 -7.85 -12.92 7.93
CA HIS A 337 -8.45 -11.58 8.03
C HIS A 337 -9.38 -11.43 9.24
N VAL A 338 -10.24 -12.42 9.50
CA VAL A 338 -11.14 -12.40 10.66
C VAL A 338 -10.35 -12.52 11.96
N ALA A 339 -9.40 -13.47 12.04
CA ALA A 339 -8.56 -13.69 13.22
C ALA A 339 -7.70 -12.47 13.57
N ALA A 340 -7.15 -11.76 12.57
CA ALA A 340 -6.42 -10.52 12.79
C ALA A 340 -7.29 -9.44 13.44
N THR A 341 -8.55 -9.32 12.99
CA THR A 341 -9.53 -8.36 13.55
C THR A 341 -9.90 -8.75 14.98
N MET A 342 -10.09 -10.04 15.26
CA MET A 342 -10.32 -10.54 16.62
C MET A 342 -9.16 -10.18 17.55
N ALA A 343 -7.92 -10.39 17.10
CA ALA A 343 -6.71 -10.11 17.87
C ALA A 343 -6.55 -8.62 18.17
N GLU A 344 -6.76 -7.75 17.18
CA GLU A 344 -6.72 -6.29 17.37
C GLU A 344 -7.73 -5.79 18.40
N HIS A 345 -8.91 -6.42 18.46
CA HIS A 345 -9.97 -6.08 19.40
C HIS A 345 -9.89 -6.84 20.74
N GLY A 346 -8.84 -7.62 20.97
CA GLY A 346 -8.60 -8.32 22.24
C GLY A 346 -9.59 -9.45 22.54
N LEU A 347 -10.22 -10.04 21.51
CA LEU A 347 -11.10 -11.19 21.68
C LEU A 347 -10.24 -12.45 21.87
N ASP A 348 -10.48 -13.21 22.93
CA ASP A 348 -9.69 -14.41 23.28
C ASP A 348 -10.09 -15.68 22.51
N GLY A 349 -11.12 -15.60 21.67
CA GLY A 349 -11.64 -16.73 20.90
C GLY A 349 -12.53 -17.68 21.72
N SER A 350 -12.96 -17.30 22.93
CA SER A 350 -13.87 -18.14 23.75
C SER A 350 -15.24 -18.38 23.11
N ALA A 351 -15.62 -17.56 22.13
CA ALA A 351 -16.85 -17.69 21.36
C ALA A 351 -16.58 -17.38 19.88
N PRO A 352 -17.17 -18.16 18.95
CA PRO A 352 -17.08 -17.85 17.53
C PRO A 352 -17.71 -16.50 17.19
N VAL A 353 -17.09 -15.78 16.28
CA VAL A 353 -17.59 -14.51 15.74
C VAL A 353 -18.20 -14.69 14.36
N ILE A 354 -19.08 -13.78 13.96
CA ILE A 354 -19.47 -13.60 12.56
C ILE A 354 -18.44 -12.68 11.91
N GLY A 355 -17.59 -13.23 11.06
CA GLY A 355 -16.61 -12.48 10.28
C GLY A 355 -17.11 -12.23 8.85
N VAL A 356 -17.08 -10.98 8.39
CA VAL A 356 -17.38 -10.63 7.00
C VAL A 356 -16.08 -10.27 6.30
N ALA A 357 -15.59 -11.18 5.45
CA ALA A 357 -14.31 -11.04 4.76
C ALA A 357 -14.54 -10.71 3.29
N PHE A 358 -14.50 -9.41 2.97
CA PHE A 358 -14.65 -8.88 1.63
C PHE A 358 -13.31 -8.38 1.09
N ASP A 359 -12.80 -9.06 0.05
CA ASP A 359 -11.52 -8.76 -0.57
C ASP A 359 -11.59 -8.86 -2.10
N GLY A 360 -10.42 -8.75 -2.74
CA GLY A 360 -10.27 -8.96 -4.18
C GLY A 360 -10.09 -10.43 -4.57
N THR A 361 -9.10 -11.11 -3.99
CA THR A 361 -8.70 -12.46 -4.41
C THR A 361 -8.05 -13.17 -3.23
N GLY A 362 -8.75 -14.13 -2.63
CA GLY A 362 -8.13 -15.11 -1.73
C GLY A 362 -8.34 -16.55 -2.20
N TYR A 363 -7.38 -17.42 -1.90
CA TYR A 363 -7.45 -18.83 -2.28
C TYR A 363 -8.52 -19.55 -1.47
N GLY A 364 -9.52 -20.09 -2.16
CA GLY A 364 -10.56 -20.93 -1.58
C GLY A 364 -10.09 -22.36 -1.36
N ASP A 365 -10.58 -23.00 -0.30
CA ASP A 365 -10.28 -24.42 -0.02
C ASP A 365 -10.86 -25.37 -1.09
N ASP A 366 -11.85 -24.90 -1.86
CA ASP A 366 -12.45 -25.58 -3.01
C ASP A 366 -11.74 -25.23 -4.34
N GLY A 367 -10.62 -24.52 -4.29
CA GLY A 367 -9.86 -24.07 -5.47
C GLY A 367 -10.50 -22.89 -6.21
N ALA A 368 -11.60 -22.33 -5.71
CA ALA A 368 -12.21 -21.11 -6.23
C ALA A 368 -11.49 -19.85 -5.72
N VAL A 369 -11.84 -18.70 -6.31
CA VAL A 369 -11.40 -17.39 -5.81
C VAL A 369 -12.45 -16.83 -4.86
N TRP A 370 -12.15 -16.84 -3.57
CA TRP A 370 -13.01 -16.24 -2.55
C TRP A 370 -12.77 -14.73 -2.47
N GLY A 371 -13.67 -14.03 -1.77
CA GLY A 371 -13.56 -12.60 -1.49
C GLY A 371 -14.87 -11.92 -1.12
N GLY A 372 -15.92 -12.70 -0.86
CA GLY A 372 -17.26 -12.21 -0.53
C GLY A 372 -17.89 -13.12 0.52
N GLU A 373 -17.14 -13.41 1.59
CA GLU A 373 -17.43 -14.50 2.52
C GLU A 373 -18.00 -14.00 3.84
N VAL A 374 -18.93 -14.78 4.40
CA VAL A 374 -19.42 -14.65 5.77
C VAL A 374 -19.04 -15.93 6.51
N LEU A 375 -18.16 -15.80 7.50
CA LEU A 375 -17.59 -16.91 8.26
C LEU A 375 -18.15 -16.89 9.69
N LEU A 376 -18.38 -18.08 10.25
CA LEU A 376 -18.46 -18.27 11.69
C LEU A 376 -17.10 -18.82 12.12
N ALA A 377 -16.29 -18.01 12.79
CA ALA A 377 -14.89 -18.30 13.01
C ALA A 377 -14.43 -18.03 14.45
N ASP A 378 -13.47 -18.80 14.91
CA ASP A 378 -12.64 -18.55 16.08
C ASP A 378 -11.16 -18.67 15.67
N TYR A 379 -10.23 -18.85 16.60
CA TYR A 379 -8.81 -19.03 16.27
C TYR A 379 -8.47 -20.44 15.76
N ASP A 380 -9.26 -21.46 16.11
CA ASP A 380 -9.02 -22.85 15.76
C ASP A 380 -9.55 -23.21 14.37
N GLY A 381 -10.57 -22.50 13.90
CA GLY A 381 -11.09 -22.69 12.56
C GLY A 381 -12.26 -21.79 12.19
N PHE A 382 -12.92 -22.16 11.11
CA PHE A 382 -14.10 -21.46 10.63
C PHE A 382 -15.08 -22.40 9.94
N ARG A 383 -16.35 -22.01 9.94
CA ARG A 383 -17.39 -22.54 9.07
C ARG A 383 -17.81 -21.46 8.10
N ARG A 384 -17.78 -21.76 6.80
CA ARG A 384 -18.25 -20.84 5.75
C ARG A 384 -19.78 -20.76 5.79
N PHE A 385 -20.31 -19.75 6.47
CA PHE A 385 -21.75 -19.61 6.72
C PHE A 385 -22.51 -19.07 5.51
N GLY A 386 -21.90 -18.15 4.77
CA GLY A 386 -22.49 -17.58 3.57
C GLY A 386 -21.41 -17.06 2.62
N ARG A 387 -21.78 -16.89 1.36
CA ARG A 387 -20.92 -16.33 0.32
C ARG A 387 -21.74 -15.65 -0.77
N LEU A 388 -21.10 -14.78 -1.55
CA LEU A 388 -21.64 -14.41 -2.86
C LEU A 388 -21.72 -15.65 -3.76
N SER A 389 -22.80 -15.75 -4.54
CA SER A 389 -22.94 -16.81 -5.55
C SER A 389 -21.77 -16.80 -6.51
N TYR A 390 -21.27 -17.98 -6.87
CA TYR A 390 -20.16 -18.07 -7.80
C TYR A 390 -20.51 -17.56 -9.19
N VAL A 391 -19.62 -16.71 -9.70
CA VAL A 391 -19.62 -16.23 -11.09
C VAL A 391 -18.29 -16.64 -11.73
N PRO A 392 -18.27 -17.04 -13.00
CA PRO A 392 -17.01 -17.38 -13.67
C PRO A 392 -16.06 -16.17 -13.75
N LEU A 393 -14.77 -16.37 -13.45
CA LEU A 393 -13.66 -15.42 -13.66
C LEU A 393 -12.90 -15.81 -14.94
N PRO A 394 -13.24 -15.23 -16.10
CA PRO A 394 -12.69 -15.68 -17.39
C PRO A 394 -11.27 -15.14 -17.63
N GLY A 395 -10.29 -16.05 -17.64
CA GLY A 395 -8.89 -15.72 -17.93
C GLY A 395 -8.09 -15.22 -16.73
N GLY A 396 -8.54 -15.47 -15.49
CA GLY A 396 -7.80 -15.15 -14.26
C GLY A 396 -7.44 -13.66 -14.16
N ASP A 397 -6.15 -13.36 -13.98
CA ASP A 397 -5.62 -11.99 -13.87
C ASP A 397 -6.01 -11.08 -15.05
N ALA A 398 -6.25 -11.65 -16.22
CA ALA A 398 -6.70 -10.86 -17.37
C ALA A 398 -8.10 -10.25 -17.13
N ALA A 399 -8.98 -10.92 -16.39
CA ALA A 399 -10.28 -10.35 -15.99
C ALA A 399 -10.12 -9.28 -14.89
N VAL A 400 -9.15 -9.45 -13.98
CA VAL A 400 -8.83 -8.41 -12.98
C VAL A 400 -8.34 -7.13 -13.66
N ARG A 401 -7.48 -7.25 -14.69
CA ARG A 401 -6.98 -6.09 -15.47
C ARG A 401 -8.04 -5.46 -16.37
N ASN A 402 -9.09 -6.20 -16.70
CA ASN A 402 -10.14 -5.78 -17.63
C ASN A 402 -11.54 -5.97 -17.00
N PRO A 403 -11.96 -5.09 -16.07
CA PRO A 403 -13.27 -5.14 -15.42
C PRO A 403 -14.48 -5.42 -16.32
N TYR A 404 -14.45 -5.00 -17.59
CA TYR A 404 -15.52 -5.32 -18.54
C TYR A 404 -15.75 -6.84 -18.68
N ARG A 405 -14.71 -7.68 -18.54
CA ARG A 405 -14.85 -9.14 -18.60
C ARG A 405 -15.69 -9.67 -17.43
N MET A 406 -15.50 -9.11 -16.23
CA MET A 406 -16.32 -9.47 -15.08
C MET A 406 -17.76 -8.98 -15.25
N ALA A 407 -17.97 -7.75 -15.73
CA ALA A 407 -19.31 -7.23 -16.02
C ALA A 407 -20.08 -8.16 -16.98
N LEU A 408 -19.45 -8.58 -18.08
CA LEU A 408 -20.04 -9.49 -19.05
C LEU A 408 -20.34 -10.88 -18.46
N SER A 409 -19.47 -11.39 -17.59
CA SER A 409 -19.68 -12.64 -16.85
C SER A 409 -20.88 -12.55 -15.89
N HIS A 410 -20.99 -11.45 -15.12
CA HIS A 410 -22.12 -11.20 -14.22
C HIS A 410 -23.45 -11.03 -14.97
N LEU A 411 -23.47 -10.29 -16.09
CA LEU A 411 -24.67 -10.18 -16.93
C LEU A 411 -25.16 -11.55 -17.40
N ARG A 412 -24.22 -12.40 -17.83
CA ARG A 412 -24.52 -13.78 -18.25
C ARG A 412 -25.06 -14.61 -17.09
N ALA A 413 -24.42 -14.56 -15.92
CA ALA A 413 -24.88 -15.28 -14.73
C ALA A 413 -26.27 -14.83 -14.27
N ALA A 414 -26.61 -13.55 -14.48
CA ALA A 414 -27.93 -12.98 -14.22
C ALA A 414 -28.97 -13.25 -15.34
N GLY A 415 -28.59 -13.92 -16.44
CA GLY A 415 -29.47 -14.16 -17.58
C GLY A 415 -29.78 -12.92 -18.42
N VAL A 416 -29.02 -11.84 -18.25
CA VAL A 416 -29.17 -10.58 -19.00
C VAL A 416 -28.37 -10.66 -20.30
N ARG A 417 -29.06 -10.48 -21.43
CA ARG A 417 -28.41 -10.47 -22.75
C ARG A 417 -27.48 -9.27 -22.89
N TRP A 418 -26.33 -9.51 -23.51
CA TRP A 418 -25.40 -8.43 -23.85
C TRP A 418 -26.02 -7.53 -24.91
N SER A 419 -25.97 -6.23 -24.66
CA SER A 419 -26.49 -5.17 -25.54
C SER A 419 -25.41 -4.12 -25.74
N GLU A 420 -25.22 -3.63 -26.96
CA GLU A 420 -24.26 -2.55 -27.27
C GLU A 420 -24.58 -1.24 -26.54
N ALA A 421 -25.78 -1.09 -26.00
CA ALA A 421 -26.15 0.04 -25.14
C ALA A 421 -25.44 0.02 -23.77
N LEU A 422 -24.90 -1.13 -23.35
CA LEU A 422 -24.19 -1.25 -22.09
C LEU A 422 -22.71 -0.86 -22.25
N PRO A 423 -22.17 0.05 -21.42
CA PRO A 423 -20.78 0.51 -21.54
C PRO A 423 -19.74 -0.63 -21.59
N CYS A 424 -19.91 -1.65 -20.73
CA CYS A 424 -19.01 -2.80 -20.69
C CYS A 424 -19.00 -3.64 -21.98
N VAL A 425 -20.13 -3.70 -22.70
CA VAL A 425 -20.26 -4.43 -23.98
C VAL A 425 -19.54 -3.64 -25.06
N ALA A 426 -19.82 -2.34 -25.15
CA ALA A 426 -19.18 -1.43 -26.10
C ALA A 426 -17.64 -1.36 -25.91
N ALA A 427 -17.17 -1.44 -24.66
CA ALA A 427 -15.73 -1.47 -24.34
C ALA A 427 -15.02 -2.78 -24.75
N CYS A 428 -15.77 -3.86 -24.99
CA CYS A 428 -15.24 -5.15 -25.40
C CYS A 428 -15.28 -5.28 -26.93
N ALA A 429 -14.10 -5.31 -27.56
CA ALA A 429 -13.98 -5.41 -29.01
C ALA A 429 -14.69 -6.67 -29.55
N PRO A 430 -15.34 -6.64 -30.73
CA PRO A 430 -16.15 -7.76 -31.22
C PRO A 430 -15.43 -9.11 -31.28
N GLY A 431 -14.13 -9.12 -31.58
CA GLY A 431 -13.31 -10.33 -31.57
C GLY A 431 -13.09 -10.91 -30.17
N GLU A 432 -12.80 -10.04 -29.19
CA GLU A 432 -12.67 -10.44 -27.78
C GLU A 432 -14.00 -10.90 -27.20
N ARG A 433 -15.11 -10.25 -27.60
CA ARG A 433 -16.45 -10.61 -27.16
C ARG A 433 -16.82 -12.03 -27.55
N ARG A 434 -16.62 -12.40 -28.83
CA ARG A 434 -16.83 -13.78 -29.32
C ARG A 434 -15.94 -14.80 -28.62
N LEU A 435 -14.70 -14.42 -28.30
CA LEU A 435 -13.82 -15.28 -27.52
C LEU A 435 -14.37 -15.50 -26.11
N LEU A 436 -14.79 -14.42 -25.44
CA LEU A 436 -15.33 -14.45 -24.10
C LEU A 436 -16.62 -15.28 -24.01
N GLU A 437 -17.53 -15.14 -24.98
CA GLU A 437 -18.74 -16.00 -25.09
C GLU A 437 -18.34 -17.48 -25.10
N ARG A 438 -17.39 -17.87 -25.96
CA ARG A 438 -16.93 -19.25 -26.05
C ARG A 438 -16.25 -19.75 -24.77
N LEU A 439 -15.46 -18.90 -24.10
CA LEU A 439 -14.83 -19.25 -22.82
C LEU A 439 -15.89 -19.53 -21.75
N LEU A 440 -16.91 -18.66 -21.66
CA LEU A 440 -18.01 -18.80 -20.71
C LEU A 440 -18.95 -19.97 -21.06
N ASP A 441 -19.23 -20.21 -22.35
CA ASP A 441 -20.04 -21.35 -22.81
C ASP A 441 -19.40 -22.69 -22.47
N ARG A 442 -18.08 -22.79 -22.67
CA ARG A 442 -17.34 -24.03 -22.48
C ARG A 442 -16.70 -24.15 -21.10
N SER A 443 -16.85 -23.14 -20.24
CA SER A 443 -16.18 -23.02 -18.94
C SER A 443 -14.66 -23.26 -19.02
N VAL A 444 -14.03 -22.80 -20.12
CA VAL A 444 -12.60 -22.98 -20.36
C VAL A 444 -11.85 -21.80 -19.74
N VAL A 445 -10.83 -22.08 -18.91
CA VAL A 445 -10.05 -21.06 -18.19
C VAL A 445 -10.96 -20.08 -17.43
N CYS A 446 -12.00 -20.63 -16.80
CA CYS A 446 -12.97 -19.88 -16.01
C CYS A 446 -12.94 -20.43 -14.59
N VAL A 447 -12.31 -19.70 -13.68
CA VAL A 447 -12.26 -20.09 -12.26
C VAL A 447 -13.52 -19.53 -11.57
N PRO A 448 -14.27 -20.31 -10.78
CA PRO A 448 -15.37 -19.76 -10.00
C PRO A 448 -14.88 -18.67 -9.04
N THR A 449 -15.61 -17.57 -8.90
CA THR A 449 -15.30 -16.53 -7.92
C THR A 449 -16.52 -16.02 -7.18
N SER A 450 -16.37 -15.81 -5.87
CA SER A 450 -17.34 -15.16 -4.97
C SER A 450 -16.81 -13.80 -4.51
N SER A 451 -15.84 -13.21 -5.22
CA SER A 451 -15.14 -11.99 -4.80
C SER A 451 -16.01 -10.74 -4.83
N MET A 452 -16.03 -10.00 -3.71
CA MET A 452 -16.64 -8.68 -3.62
C MET A 452 -15.88 -7.66 -4.48
N GLY A 453 -14.54 -7.73 -4.51
CA GLY A 453 -13.73 -6.87 -5.37
C GLY A 453 -14.06 -7.06 -6.85
N ARG A 454 -14.26 -8.30 -7.31
CA ARG A 454 -14.67 -8.58 -8.69
C ARG A 454 -16.10 -8.13 -9.00
N LEU A 455 -17.00 -8.20 -8.01
CA LEU A 455 -18.34 -7.63 -8.14
C LEU A 455 -18.27 -6.09 -8.28
N PHE A 456 -17.43 -5.42 -7.50
CA PHE A 456 -17.20 -3.97 -7.63
C PHE A 456 -16.60 -3.60 -8.99
N ASP A 457 -15.62 -4.39 -9.48
CA ASP A 457 -15.07 -4.20 -10.83
C ASP A 457 -16.16 -4.31 -11.90
N ALA A 458 -17.05 -5.31 -11.79
CA ALA A 458 -18.18 -5.50 -12.68
C ALA A 458 -19.14 -4.29 -12.66
N ILE A 459 -19.53 -3.83 -11.47
CA ILE A 459 -20.43 -2.68 -11.32
C ILE A 459 -19.79 -1.40 -11.87
N ALA A 460 -18.52 -1.16 -11.57
CA ALA A 460 -17.77 -0.01 -12.09
C ALA A 460 -17.74 0.00 -13.63
N SER A 461 -17.55 -1.17 -14.25
CA SER A 461 -17.60 -1.27 -15.71
C SER A 461 -19.02 -1.18 -16.27
N LEU A 462 -20.05 -1.63 -15.56
CA LEU A 462 -21.45 -1.46 -15.98
C LEU A 462 -21.85 0.01 -15.96
N ALA A 463 -21.41 0.75 -14.95
CA ALA A 463 -21.62 2.18 -14.80
C ALA A 463 -20.78 3.04 -15.76
N GLY A 464 -19.90 2.44 -16.57
CA GLY A 464 -19.04 3.15 -17.52
C GLY A 464 -17.86 3.89 -16.87
N LEU A 465 -17.52 3.57 -15.61
CA LEU A 465 -16.48 4.27 -14.85
C LEU A 465 -15.08 3.72 -15.16
N CYS A 466 -14.94 2.40 -15.26
CA CYS A 466 -13.65 1.77 -15.49
C CYS A 466 -13.80 0.42 -16.21
N HIS A 467 -13.20 0.30 -17.38
CA HIS A 467 -13.20 -0.92 -18.18
C HIS A 467 -11.85 -1.66 -18.14
N ARG A 468 -10.77 -0.93 -17.89
CA ARG A 468 -9.40 -1.43 -17.81
C ARG A 468 -8.70 -0.72 -16.65
N VAL A 469 -8.01 -1.50 -15.81
CA VAL A 469 -7.28 -0.95 -14.66
C VAL A 469 -5.78 -0.95 -14.92
N GLU A 470 -5.10 0.04 -14.37
CA GLU A 470 -3.64 0.21 -14.41
C GLU A 470 -3.00 -0.14 -13.05
N TYR A 471 -3.81 -0.18 -11.99
CA TYR A 471 -3.38 -0.56 -10.65
C TYR A 471 -4.50 -1.26 -9.89
N GLU A 472 -4.11 -1.97 -8.83
CA GLU A 472 -5.02 -2.73 -7.99
C GLU A 472 -6.14 -1.85 -7.39
N ALA A 473 -7.36 -2.38 -7.39
CA ALA A 473 -8.58 -1.74 -6.86
C ALA A 473 -9.01 -0.43 -7.54
N GLN A 474 -8.40 -0.01 -8.67
CA GLN A 474 -8.75 1.23 -9.35
C GLN A 474 -10.24 1.35 -9.68
N ALA A 475 -10.86 0.28 -10.21
CA ALA A 475 -12.28 0.32 -10.59
C ALA A 475 -13.19 0.42 -9.35
N ALA A 476 -12.90 -0.34 -8.30
CA ALA A 476 -13.62 -0.26 -7.02
C ALA A 476 -13.50 1.14 -6.39
N MET A 477 -12.30 1.74 -6.37
CA MET A 477 -12.09 3.10 -5.87
C MET A 477 -12.80 4.16 -6.72
N ALA A 478 -12.84 3.99 -8.05
CA ALA A 478 -13.57 4.88 -8.94
C ALA A 478 -15.08 4.81 -8.69
N LEU A 479 -15.61 3.61 -8.45
CA LEU A 479 -17.01 3.40 -8.08
C LEU A 479 -17.35 4.03 -6.72
N GLU A 480 -16.52 3.82 -5.70
CA GLU A 480 -16.68 4.46 -4.38
C GLU A 480 -16.70 6.00 -4.54
N SER A 481 -15.75 6.55 -5.29
CA SER A 481 -15.66 7.99 -5.56
C SER A 481 -16.95 8.54 -6.21
N ALA A 482 -17.43 7.87 -7.27
CA ALA A 482 -18.65 8.26 -7.96
C ALA A 482 -19.88 8.17 -7.05
N ALA A 483 -19.99 7.12 -6.24
CA ALA A 483 -21.09 6.93 -5.30
C ALA A 483 -21.11 8.03 -4.21
N VAL A 484 -19.95 8.36 -3.64
CA VAL A 484 -19.84 9.46 -2.66
C VAL A 484 -20.17 10.81 -3.29
N ALA A 485 -19.75 11.04 -4.53
CA ALA A 485 -20.01 12.30 -5.23
C ALA A 485 -21.49 12.47 -5.63
N ALA A 486 -22.17 11.39 -6.01
CA ALA A 486 -23.58 11.42 -6.37
C ALA A 486 -24.48 11.87 -5.20
N GLY A 487 -24.09 11.54 -3.96
CA GLY A 487 -24.92 11.77 -2.78
C GLY A 487 -26.21 10.95 -2.80
N GLY A 488 -26.94 10.94 -1.68
CA GLY A 488 -28.24 10.28 -1.58
C GLY A 488 -28.37 9.30 -0.41
N PRO A 489 -29.57 8.77 -0.16
CA PRO A 489 -29.79 7.78 0.89
C PRO A 489 -29.01 6.50 0.58
N ALA A 490 -28.27 6.01 1.57
CA ALA A 490 -27.50 4.78 1.50
C ALA A 490 -28.40 3.56 1.73
N ASP A 491 -29.45 3.41 0.93
CA ASP A 491 -30.20 2.16 0.91
C ASP A 491 -29.29 1.07 0.34
N GLY A 492 -28.89 0.12 1.18
CA GLY A 492 -28.01 -0.96 0.78
C GLY A 492 -28.63 -1.84 -0.33
N TYR A 493 -27.78 -2.47 -1.13
CA TYR A 493 -28.24 -3.46 -2.11
C TYR A 493 -28.81 -4.70 -1.40
N ARG A 494 -30.02 -5.10 -1.77
CA ARG A 494 -30.63 -6.32 -1.24
C ARG A 494 -30.03 -7.55 -1.92
N PHE A 495 -29.55 -8.49 -1.11
CA PHE A 495 -29.13 -9.80 -1.58
C PHE A 495 -30.21 -10.84 -1.25
N ALA A 496 -30.52 -11.71 -2.21
CA ALA A 496 -31.37 -12.87 -1.96
C ALA A 496 -30.55 -13.95 -1.25
N LEU A 497 -31.05 -14.49 -0.14
CA LEU A 497 -30.46 -15.63 0.53
C LEU A 497 -30.98 -16.92 -0.12
N LEU A 498 -30.06 -17.67 -0.72
CA LEU A 498 -30.37 -18.96 -1.35
C LEU A 498 -29.80 -20.08 -0.46
N PRO A 499 -30.51 -21.21 -0.28
CA PRO A 499 -29.94 -22.38 0.37
C PRO A 499 -28.68 -22.83 -0.38
N GLY A 500 -27.62 -23.17 0.36
CA GLY A 500 -26.38 -23.70 -0.22
C GLY A 500 -26.65 -24.99 -0.99
N ARG A 501 -26.02 -25.15 -2.17
CA ARG A 501 -26.10 -26.42 -2.91
C ARG A 501 -25.14 -27.44 -2.28
N PRO A 502 -25.52 -28.73 -2.14
CA PRO A 502 -24.66 -29.75 -1.54
C PRO A 502 -23.28 -29.92 -2.20
N ALA A 503 -23.11 -29.47 -3.44
CA ALA A 503 -21.86 -29.55 -4.20
C ALA A 503 -20.85 -28.43 -3.86
N ASP A 504 -21.19 -27.51 -2.96
CA ASP A 504 -20.40 -26.28 -2.70
C ASP A 504 -19.37 -26.39 -1.57
N GLY A 505 -19.11 -27.58 -1.04
CA GLY A 505 -18.09 -27.87 -0.02
C GLY A 505 -18.49 -27.40 1.39
N ALA A 506 -18.33 -28.29 2.38
CA ALA A 506 -18.54 -28.01 3.79
C ALA A 506 -17.35 -27.26 4.41
#